data_AF-A0A960UAK7-F1
#
_entry.id   AF-A0A960UAK7-F1
#
_cell.length_a   1.000
_cell.length_b   1.000
_cell.length_c   1.000
_cell.angle_alpha   90.00
_cell.angle_beta   90.00
_cell.angle_gamma   90.00
#
_symmetry.space_group_name_H-M   'P 1'
#
loop_
_entity.id
_entity.type
_entity.pdbx_description
1 polymer ?
#
loop_
_entity_poly.entity_id
_entity_poly.type
_entity_poly.pdbx_seq_one_letter_code
_entity_poly.pdbx_strand_id
1 'polypeptide(L)'
;ELNKNAKGDFFFQSVFFKPAFGPYKGEICFGMKLSIFKNDYDPIQLSYELIKTIKKYHPEEFQWREFSGKFFLDNLWGNPGFRKSIDANLAYDSFYEVFAKKEKLYQENVKKYYLYPEK
;
A
#
# COMPACT_ATOMS: atom_id res chain seq x y z
N GLU A 1 14.01 3.38 -7.29
CA GLU A 1 13.67 4.21 -6.11
C GLU A 1 13.23 3.34 -4.93
N LEU A 2 12.22 2.49 -5.13
CA LEU A 2 11.61 1.65 -4.08
C LEU A 2 12.59 0.79 -3.27
N ASN A 3 13.60 0.19 -3.90
CA ASN A 3 14.60 -0.62 -3.18
C ASN A 3 15.56 0.21 -2.28
N LYS A 4 15.67 1.53 -2.49
CA LYS A 4 16.58 2.37 -1.67
C LYS A 4 16.12 2.44 -0.21
N ASN A 5 14.81 2.41 0.02
CA ASN A 5 14.22 2.51 1.35
C ASN A 5 14.00 1.14 2.01
N ALA A 6 14.32 0.04 1.33
CA ALA A 6 13.92 -1.30 1.73
C ALA A 6 14.75 -1.89 2.88
N LYS A 7 15.94 -1.34 3.19
CA LYS A 7 16.82 -1.73 4.31
C LYS A 7 17.07 -3.26 4.46
N GLY A 8 16.91 -4.02 3.38
CA GLY A 8 17.02 -5.48 3.36
C GLY A 8 15.78 -6.25 3.84
N ASP A 9 14.67 -5.58 4.13
CA ASP A 9 13.43 -6.21 4.61
C ASP A 9 12.60 -6.78 3.45
N PHE A 10 12.67 -6.13 2.29
CA PHE A 10 12.04 -6.56 1.04
C PHE A 10 12.87 -6.16 -0.18
N PHE A 11 12.52 -6.70 -1.34
CA PHE A 11 13.13 -6.34 -2.62
C PHE A 11 12.14 -6.44 -3.77
N PHE A 12 12.13 -5.41 -4.61
CA PHE A 12 11.42 -5.37 -5.88
C PHE A 12 12.35 -5.76 -7.02
N GLN A 13 11.96 -6.78 -7.78
CA GLN A 13 12.62 -7.21 -9.00
C GLN A 13 11.73 -6.94 -10.21
N SER A 14 12.25 -6.31 -11.26
CA SER A 14 11.52 -6.16 -12.52
C SER A 14 11.23 -7.52 -13.16
N VAL A 15 10.01 -7.68 -13.66
CA VAL A 15 9.55 -8.91 -14.31
C VAL A 15 8.70 -8.60 -15.53
N PHE A 16 8.63 -9.57 -16.44
CA PHE A 16 7.74 -9.55 -17.59
C PHE A 16 6.88 -10.81 -17.49
N PHE A 17 5.56 -10.66 -17.65
CA PHE A 17 4.63 -11.77 -17.53
C PHE A 17 3.41 -11.57 -18.43
N LYS A 18 2.77 -12.68 -18.81
CA LYS A 18 1.56 -12.68 -19.63
C LYS A 18 0.40 -13.22 -18.80
N PRO A 19 -0.56 -12.38 -18.36
CA PRO A 19 -1.68 -12.82 -17.53
C PRO A 19 -2.56 -13.85 -18.25
N ALA A 20 -2.92 -14.93 -17.55
CA ALA A 20 -3.82 -15.97 -18.05
C ALA A 20 -5.32 -15.58 -17.93
N PHE A 21 -5.64 -14.71 -16.97
CA PHE A 21 -7.00 -14.23 -16.69
C PHE A 21 -6.95 -12.82 -16.08
N GLY A 22 -8.10 -12.14 -16.04
CA GLY A 22 -8.22 -10.80 -15.44
C GLY A 22 -7.77 -9.66 -16.37
N PRO A 23 -7.43 -8.49 -15.81
CA PRO A 23 -6.93 -7.35 -16.57
C PRO A 23 -5.70 -7.72 -17.42
N TYR A 24 -5.60 -7.14 -18.63
CA TYR A 24 -4.49 -7.35 -19.57
C TYR A 24 -4.28 -8.82 -19.98
N LYS A 25 -5.35 -9.63 -19.98
CA LYS A 25 -5.28 -11.05 -20.37
C LYS A 25 -4.69 -11.20 -21.78
N GLY A 26 -3.64 -11.98 -21.87
CA GLY A 26 -2.99 -12.29 -23.14
C GLY A 26 -1.91 -11.29 -23.59
N GLU A 27 -1.79 -10.16 -22.90
CA GLU A 27 -0.81 -9.09 -23.18
C GLU A 27 0.49 -9.33 -22.41
N ILE A 28 1.62 -8.84 -22.93
CA ILE A 28 2.90 -8.86 -22.19
C ILE A 28 2.91 -7.65 -21.26
N CYS A 29 2.84 -7.91 -19.96
CA CYS A 29 2.89 -6.90 -18.92
C CYS A 29 4.31 -6.77 -18.37
N PHE A 30 4.72 -5.53 -18.15
CA PHE A 30 5.96 -5.14 -17.48
C PHE A 30 5.60 -4.78 -16.05
N GLY A 31 6.24 -5.39 -15.06
CA GLY A 31 5.88 -5.17 -13.67
C GLY A 31 7.01 -5.48 -12.71
N MET A 32 6.65 -5.70 -11.46
CA MET A 32 7.59 -5.99 -10.40
C MET A 32 7.11 -7.14 -9.54
N LYS A 33 8.04 -8.00 -9.15
CA LYS A 33 7.86 -9.01 -8.10
C LYS A 33 8.39 -8.46 -6.78
N LEU A 34 7.54 -8.44 -5.76
CA LEU A 34 7.92 -8.18 -4.37
C LEU A 34 8.37 -9.48 -3.71
N SER A 35 9.57 -9.48 -3.12
CA SER A 35 10.06 -10.54 -2.24
C SER A 35 10.29 -9.96 -0.85
N ILE A 36 9.76 -10.62 0.18
CA ILE A 36 9.90 -10.21 1.59
C ILE A 36 10.88 -11.14 2.27
N PHE A 37 11.88 -10.59 2.96
CA PHE A 37 12.93 -11.33 3.63
C PHE A 37 12.82 -11.29 5.15
N LYS A 38 12.26 -10.20 5.69
CA LYS A 38 11.96 -10.07 7.13
C LYS A 38 10.48 -9.80 7.32
N ASN A 39 9.92 -10.37 8.38
CA ASN A 39 8.50 -10.21 8.71
C ASN A 39 8.20 -8.95 9.54
N ASP A 40 9.23 -8.20 9.93
CA ASP A 40 9.12 -6.98 10.75
C ASP A 40 9.10 -5.70 9.90
N TYR A 41 8.43 -5.76 8.75
CA TYR A 41 8.26 -4.60 7.87
C TYR A 41 6.85 -4.04 8.03
N ASP A 42 6.68 -2.74 7.80
CA ASP A 42 5.36 -2.12 7.76
C ASP A 42 4.74 -2.28 6.35
N PRO A 43 3.71 -3.12 6.17
CA PRO A 43 3.06 -3.32 4.87
C PRO A 43 2.27 -2.09 4.41
N ILE A 44 1.79 -1.25 5.34
CA ILE A 44 1.08 -0.01 5.01
C ILE A 44 2.07 1.01 4.48
N GLN A 45 3.22 1.17 5.13
CA GLN A 45 4.30 2.03 4.63
C GLN A 45 4.75 1.59 3.23
N LEU A 46 5.01 0.29 3.04
CA LEU A 46 5.42 -0.26 1.76
C LEU A 46 4.39 0.05 0.66
N SER A 47 3.11 -0.16 0.95
CA SER A 47 2.02 0.08 -0.01
C SER A 47 1.85 1.57 -0.32
N TYR A 48 1.97 2.42 0.69
CA TYR A 48 1.89 3.87 0.56
C TYR A 48 3.00 4.41 -0.35
N GLU A 49 4.25 4.03 -0.07
CA GLU A 49 5.41 4.45 -0.87
C GLU A 49 5.37 3.86 -2.29
N LEU A 50 4.88 2.63 -2.46
CA LEU A 50 4.69 2.03 -3.79
C LEU A 50 3.71 2.86 -4.63
N ILE A 51 2.52 3.13 -4.11
CA ILE A 51 1.48 3.86 -4.87
C ILE A 51 1.92 5.31 -5.12
N LYS A 52 2.53 5.97 -4.13
CA LYS A 52 3.11 7.31 -4.27
C LYS A 52 4.18 7.35 -5.36
N THR A 53 5.04 6.34 -5.42
CA THR A 53 6.09 6.22 -6.44
C THR A 53 5.50 5.98 -7.83
N ILE A 54 4.51 5.09 -7.97
CA ILE A 54 3.83 4.86 -9.26
C ILE A 54 3.21 6.16 -9.77
N LYS A 55 2.49 6.88 -8.91
CA LYS A 55 1.89 8.18 -9.25
C LYS A 55 2.94 9.22 -9.68
N LYS A 56 4.07 9.28 -8.98
CA LYS A 56 5.18 10.19 -9.29
C LYS A 56 5.78 9.93 -10.68
N TYR A 57 5.97 8.66 -11.04
CA TYR A 57 6.66 8.28 -12.28
C TYR A 57 5.73 8.12 -13.49
N HIS A 58 4.45 7.84 -13.27
CA HIS A 58 3.45 7.65 -14.32
C HIS A 58 2.23 8.57 -14.14
N PRO A 59 2.42 9.90 -13.99
CA PRO A 59 1.31 10.80 -13.64
C PRO A 59 0.23 10.89 -14.71
N GLU A 60 0.57 10.66 -15.99
CA GLU A 60 -0.39 10.70 -17.11
C GLU A 60 -1.27 9.44 -17.17
N GLU A 61 -0.74 8.30 -16.73
CA GLU A 61 -1.43 7.01 -16.76
C GLU A 61 -2.11 6.69 -15.42
N PHE A 62 -1.61 7.27 -14.32
CA PHE A 62 -2.11 6.98 -12.97
C PHE A 62 -3.50 7.58 -12.76
N GLN A 63 -4.45 6.74 -12.36
CA GLN A 63 -5.82 7.15 -12.06
C GLN A 63 -6.36 6.45 -10.82
N TRP A 64 -7.01 7.22 -9.94
CA TRP A 64 -7.82 6.65 -8.89
C TRP A 64 -9.13 6.14 -9.49
N ARG A 65 -9.41 4.84 -9.34
CA ARG A 65 -10.67 4.27 -9.82
C ARG A 65 -11.86 4.87 -9.08
N GLU A 66 -12.75 5.50 -9.84
CA GLU A 66 -13.96 6.14 -9.37
C GLU A 66 -15.19 5.50 -10.03
N PHE A 67 -16.26 5.32 -9.26
CA PHE A 67 -17.57 4.95 -9.79
C PHE A 67 -18.67 5.70 -9.02
N SER A 68 -19.53 6.40 -9.76
CA SER A 68 -20.65 7.18 -9.21
C SER A 68 -20.24 8.16 -8.10
N GLY A 69 -19.16 8.93 -8.30
CA GLY A 69 -18.70 9.93 -7.33
C GLY A 69 -17.93 9.36 -6.15
N LYS A 70 -17.64 8.05 -6.13
CA LYS A 70 -16.94 7.38 -5.03
C LYS A 70 -15.66 6.69 -5.53
N PHE A 71 -14.56 6.94 -4.84
CA PHE A 71 -13.30 6.25 -5.11
C PHE A 71 -13.30 4.87 -4.45
N PHE A 72 -12.94 3.83 -5.21
CA PHE A 72 -12.88 2.46 -4.68
C PHE A 72 -11.90 2.32 -3.53
N LEU A 73 -10.78 3.05 -3.60
CA LEU A 73 -9.77 3.03 -2.55
C LEU A 73 -10.32 3.57 -1.23
N ASP A 74 -11.15 4.62 -1.27
CA ASP A 74 -11.74 5.22 -0.07
C ASP A 74 -12.68 4.21 0.63
N ASN A 75 -13.31 3.29 -0.12
CA ASN A 75 -14.10 2.20 0.43
C ASN A 75 -13.22 1.10 1.06
N LEU A 76 -12.10 0.75 0.44
CA LEU A 76 -11.16 -0.25 0.98
C LEU A 76 -10.46 0.24 2.25
N TRP A 77 -10.04 1.51 2.26
CA TRP A 77 -9.41 2.14 3.41
C TRP A 77 -10.42 2.55 4.50
N GLY A 78 -11.69 2.73 4.13
CA GLY A 78 -12.77 3.17 5.00
C GLY A 78 -12.87 4.69 5.18
N ASN A 79 -12.01 5.48 4.52
CA ASN A 79 -12.11 6.94 4.41
C ASN A 79 -11.18 7.47 3.29
N PRO A 80 -11.29 8.76 2.90
CA PRO A 80 -10.45 9.34 1.86
C PRO A 80 -8.98 9.63 2.25
N GLY A 81 -8.59 9.37 3.51
CA GLY A 81 -7.32 9.83 4.08
C GLY A 81 -6.09 9.29 3.36
N PHE A 82 -6.08 8.01 3.00
CA PHE A 82 -4.96 7.39 2.28
C PHE A 82 -4.73 8.08 0.92
N ARG A 83 -5.80 8.14 0.10
CA ARG A 83 -5.78 8.76 -1.23
C ARG A 83 -5.36 10.23 -1.17
N LYS A 84 -6.02 11.02 -0.32
CA LYS A 84 -5.76 12.46 -0.19
C LYS A 84 -4.35 12.74 0.31
N SER A 85 -3.78 11.88 1.17
CA SER A 85 -2.40 12.03 1.65
C SER A 85 -1.39 11.82 0.52
N ILE A 86 -1.61 10.82 -0.34
CA ILE A 86 -0.78 10.61 -1.54
C ILE A 86 -0.98 11.76 -2.53
N ASP A 87 -2.22 12.25 -2.70
CA ASP A 87 -2.50 13.39 -3.57
C ASP A 87 -1.80 14.68 -3.12
N ALA A 88 -1.71 14.91 -1.82
CA ALA A 88 -0.98 16.01 -1.21
C ALA A 88 0.54 15.75 -1.08
N ASN A 89 1.05 14.63 -1.60
CA ASN A 89 2.46 14.23 -1.55
C ASN A 89 3.05 14.19 -0.12
N LEU A 90 2.24 13.86 0.88
CA LEU A 90 2.68 13.81 2.28
C LEU A 90 3.72 12.69 2.50
N ALA A 91 4.57 12.86 3.51
CA ALA A 91 5.42 11.78 3.99
C ALA A 91 4.58 10.71 4.69
N TYR A 92 5.04 9.46 4.68
CA TYR A 92 4.34 8.37 5.36
C TYR A 92 4.10 8.67 6.84
N ASP A 93 5.09 9.20 7.56
CA ASP A 93 4.97 9.48 8.99
C ASP A 93 3.82 10.45 9.29
N SER A 94 3.63 11.48 8.46
CA SER A 94 2.50 12.42 8.58
C SER A 94 1.15 11.74 8.32
N PHE A 95 1.10 10.77 7.42
CA PHE A 95 -0.10 9.97 7.19
C PHE A 95 -0.36 8.98 8.34
N TYR A 96 0.69 8.36 8.88
CA TYR A 96 0.62 7.41 9.98
C TYR A 96 0.02 8.05 11.25
N GLU A 97 0.41 9.29 11.56
CA GLU A 97 -0.12 10.05 12.71
C GLU A 97 -1.66 10.15 12.72
N VAL A 98 -2.30 10.15 11.54
CA VAL A 98 -3.77 10.24 11.40
C VAL A 98 -4.49 9.05 12.03
N PHE A 99 -3.85 7.88 12.08
CA PHE A 99 -4.46 6.67 12.61
C PHE A 99 -3.68 6.00 13.74
N ALA A 100 -2.42 6.38 14.02
CA ALA A 100 -1.57 5.80 15.07
C ALA A 100 -2.26 5.75 16.44
N LYS A 101 -2.95 6.84 16.84
CA LYS A 101 -3.69 6.88 18.12
C LYS A 101 -4.86 5.89 18.14
N LYS A 102 -5.58 5.76 17.03
CA LYS A 102 -6.72 4.83 16.89
C LYS A 102 -6.23 3.38 16.86
N GLU A 103 -5.14 3.12 16.16
CA GLU A 103 -4.48 1.81 16.12
C GLU A 103 -4.09 1.38 17.53
N LYS A 104 -3.35 2.21 18.28
CA LYS A 104 -2.94 1.88 19.64
C LYS A 104 -4.13 1.58 20.56
N LEU A 105 -5.15 2.45 20.53
CA LEU A 105 -6.37 2.26 21.32
C LEU A 105 -7.11 0.97 20.90
N TYR A 106 -7.16 0.67 19.61
CA TYR A 106 -7.78 -0.55 19.11
C TYR A 106 -7.03 -1.79 19.60
N GLN A 107 -5.69 -1.80 19.50
CA GLN A 107 -4.85 -2.88 20.00
C GLN A 107 -5.07 -3.14 21.49
N GLU A 108 -5.14 -2.08 22.31
CA GLU A 108 -5.44 -2.20 23.75
C GLU A 108 -6.85 -2.78 24.00
N ASN A 109 -7.85 -2.34 23.22
CA ASN A 109 -9.23 -2.78 23.37
C ASN A 109 -9.46 -4.23 22.96
N VAL A 110 -8.70 -4.75 21.99
CA VAL A 110 -8.87 -6.13 21.51
C VAL A 110 -8.19 -7.18 22.40
N LYS A 111 -7.24 -6.80 23.25
CA LYS A 111 -6.51 -7.74 24.12
C LYS A 111 -7.41 -8.62 24.98
N LYS A 112 -8.53 -8.07 25.47
CA LYS A 112 -9.51 -8.79 26.28
C LYS A 112 -10.25 -9.91 25.53
N TYR A 113 -10.13 -9.96 24.21
CA TYR A 113 -10.71 -10.97 23.35
C TYR A 113 -9.67 -11.95 22.78
N TYR A 114 -8.41 -11.85 23.21
CA TYR A 114 -7.36 -12.74 22.71
C TYR A 114 -7.51 -14.15 23.26
N LEU A 115 -7.52 -15.12 22.35
CA LEU A 115 -7.53 -16.55 22.67
C LEU A 115 -6.12 -17.15 22.72
N TYR A 116 -5.12 -16.41 22.25
CA TYR A 116 -3.72 -16.80 22.19
C TYR A 116 -2.83 -15.69 22.74
N PRO A 117 -1.69 -16.01 23.36
CA PRO A 117 -0.76 -15.02 23.88
C PRO A 117 -0.20 -14.13 22.75
N GLU A 118 0.12 -12.89 23.10
CA GLU A 118 0.87 -11.98 22.21
C GLU A 118 2.24 -12.59 21.88
N LYS A 119 2.68 -12.46 20.63
CA LYS A 119 4.03 -12.84 20.19
C LYS A 119 5.05 -11.78 20.57
#